data_AF-A0AAX0WVC3-F1
#
_entry.id   AF-A0AAX0WVC3-F1
#
_cell.length_a   1.000
_cell.length_b   1.000
_cell.length_c   1.000
_cell.angle_alpha   90.00
_cell.angle_beta   90.00
_cell.angle_gamma   90.00
#
_symmetry.space_group_name_H-M   'P 1'
#
loop_
_entity.id
_entity.type
_entity.pdbx_description
1 polymer ?
#
loop_
_entity_poly.entity_id
_entity_poly.type
_entity_poly.pdbx_seq_one_letter_code
_entity_poly.pdbx_strand_id
1 'polypeptide(L)'
;MARSHVEMAHVLGLQDNPFLSEDNTGWFIGSAVVSIKNRYKQLKNSNNSDLNFDVLPSSYYRDAAKKITDLSHGGYVGFSCRWPGHAFTLHAVKENDHTHFIYVNRGDPATEKRKEGAPTVMAFSVENKDAESFAKAMMSAAMSLSTRTAMSKFLEKHHDMENKELSRTLKKKNQKTGNCTVANSNIAWHFQLASDEMKKNGKSFAQAYEDTKSQYREMRVKDRVQAFKYLLNDRGCYLSDTAFLYNYLQTLEKFVRKDYAMQNQPNQTQHIKTLVDELTPNGIAKLVEPLVNENFTLKVDEYINARREQNKKDFPKMTEGQHRLFAAVTRNNLQSAKSRILTLAFKELPQEKQKELIAKDVSLIEYASKELQLALLQQNYNKYALYVSKEIKSTCNEYQTQLERESQETYQQPLNELSHAERGILEYSIDMEQRHYKAKSKQIAIERKTSGNFLLSQEAEQKEAKINNALRALYSYLSTGDQDNAKKTFEELCRACCERRFYLGGDKYSTHVQSAKWLIERINAYDETGNDFRTLLGIENNELHEINNKVRDIISGKNRNNAYHSISFKERYQEQNTEKREVQILTQHTEESTHTLNSQCLV
;
A
#
# COMPACT_ATOMS: atom_id res chain seq x y z
N MET A 1 11.11 17.67 -5.13
CA MET A 1 10.58 17.18 -3.86
C MET A 1 9.37 18.03 -3.52
N ALA A 2 8.29 17.37 -3.11
CA ALA A 2 7.12 18.06 -2.60
C ALA A 2 7.50 18.93 -1.39
N ARG A 3 6.91 20.11 -1.26
CA ARG A 3 7.21 21.08 -0.20
C ARG A 3 6.06 21.31 0.77
N SER A 4 4.91 20.68 0.51
CA SER A 4 3.73 20.75 1.39
C SER A 4 2.89 19.48 1.27
N HIS A 5 2.00 19.28 2.25
CA HIS A 5 1.04 18.18 2.25
C HIS A 5 0.17 18.18 0.98
N VAL A 6 -0.36 19.36 0.61
CA VAL A 6 -1.20 19.52 -0.59
C VAL A 6 -0.42 19.13 -1.85
N GLU A 7 0.84 19.53 -1.99
CA GLU A 7 1.68 19.13 -3.13
C GLU A 7 1.87 17.60 -3.17
N MET A 8 2.20 17.00 -2.02
CA MET A 8 2.38 15.55 -1.88
C MET A 8 1.11 14.81 -2.28
N ALA A 9 -0.05 15.24 -1.78
CA ALA A 9 -1.34 14.66 -2.11
C ALA A 9 -1.63 14.72 -3.61
N HIS A 10 -1.37 15.85 -4.28
CA HIS A 10 -1.56 15.98 -5.74
C HIS A 10 -0.59 15.13 -6.56
N VAL A 11 0.68 15.06 -6.18
CA VAL A 11 1.69 14.26 -6.90
C VAL A 11 1.37 12.77 -6.80
N LEU A 12 0.93 12.31 -5.63
CA LEU A 12 0.45 10.94 -5.40
C LEU A 12 -0.99 10.72 -5.91
N GLY A 13 -1.69 11.81 -6.24
CA GLY A 13 -3.06 11.84 -6.74
C GLY A 13 -4.06 11.34 -5.73
N LEU A 14 -3.88 11.66 -4.44
CA LEU A 14 -4.69 11.20 -3.30
C LEU A 14 -6.12 11.75 -3.36
N GLN A 15 -7.06 10.95 -2.84
CA GLN A 15 -8.43 11.40 -2.59
C GLN A 15 -8.48 12.10 -1.25
N ASP A 16 -9.51 12.90 -1.00
CA ASP A 16 -9.71 13.54 0.30
C ASP A 16 -9.65 12.51 1.43
N ASN A 17 -8.94 12.89 2.49
CA ASN A 17 -8.73 12.06 3.66
C ASN A 17 -9.83 12.39 4.67
N PRO A 18 -10.76 11.46 4.96
CA PRO A 18 -11.88 11.73 5.84
C PRO A 18 -11.47 11.93 7.32
N PHE A 19 -10.19 11.76 7.63
CA PHE A 19 -9.61 11.89 8.97
C PHE A 19 -8.71 13.14 9.11
N LEU A 20 -8.66 14.01 8.10
CA LEU A 20 -7.93 15.29 8.15
C LEU A 20 -8.90 16.48 8.15
N SER A 21 -8.45 17.59 8.74
CA SER A 21 -9.15 18.89 8.69
C SER A 21 -8.90 19.67 7.41
N GLU A 22 -7.81 19.38 6.69
CA GLU A 22 -7.49 19.97 5.40
C GLU A 22 -7.89 19.01 4.27
N ASP A 23 -8.67 19.53 3.32
CA ASP A 23 -9.02 18.78 2.12
C ASP A 23 -7.79 18.58 1.23
N ASN A 24 -7.74 17.47 0.49
CA ASN A 24 -6.76 17.28 -0.59
C ASN A 24 -7.17 18.07 -1.86
N THR A 25 -7.86 19.20 -1.68
CA THR A 25 -8.47 19.97 -2.76
C THR A 25 -7.43 20.68 -3.62
N GLY A 26 -7.92 21.08 -4.80
CA GLY A 26 -7.12 21.49 -5.95
C GLY A 26 -6.14 22.63 -5.73
N TRP A 27 -5.12 22.66 -6.58
CA TRP A 27 -4.11 23.71 -6.54
C TRP A 27 -4.49 24.99 -7.27
N PHE A 28 -4.15 26.12 -6.64
CA PHE A 28 -4.10 27.39 -7.35
C PHE A 28 -3.04 27.35 -8.45
N ILE A 29 -3.35 27.95 -9.59
CA ILE A 29 -2.59 27.80 -10.85
C ILE A 29 -1.16 28.30 -10.72
N GLY A 30 -0.95 29.44 -10.05
CA GLY A 30 0.39 29.97 -9.80
C GLY A 30 1.27 28.98 -9.03
N SER A 31 0.75 28.41 -7.95
CA SER A 31 1.44 27.41 -7.14
C SER A 31 1.76 26.15 -7.95
N ALA A 32 0.84 25.74 -8.84
CA ALA A 32 1.05 24.60 -9.72
C ALA A 32 2.20 24.78 -10.71
N VAL A 33 2.28 25.92 -11.38
CA VAL A 33 3.37 26.22 -12.32
C VAL A 33 4.72 26.23 -11.61
N VAL A 34 4.82 26.94 -10.47
CA VAL A 34 6.07 27.04 -9.69
C VAL A 34 6.57 25.67 -9.26
N SER A 35 5.70 24.82 -8.70
CA SER A 35 6.08 23.47 -8.30
C SER A 35 6.52 22.61 -9.47
N ILE A 36 5.81 22.64 -10.59
CA ILE A 36 6.10 21.79 -11.74
C ILE A 36 7.46 22.15 -12.34
N LYS A 37 7.81 23.43 -12.38
CA LYS A 37 9.16 23.90 -12.74
C LYS A 37 10.22 23.39 -11.76
N ASN A 38 10.01 23.58 -10.46
CA ASN A 38 10.96 23.16 -9.43
C ASN A 38 11.20 21.65 -9.45
N ARG A 39 10.14 20.85 -9.55
CA ARG A 39 10.23 19.39 -9.61
C ARG A 39 10.87 18.92 -10.92
N TYR A 40 10.60 19.57 -12.05
CA TYR A 40 11.27 19.27 -13.32
C TYR A 40 12.79 19.47 -13.22
N LYS A 41 13.23 20.65 -12.77
CA LYS A 41 14.64 21.01 -12.61
C LYS A 41 15.39 20.02 -11.73
N GLN A 42 14.76 19.59 -10.63
CA GLN A 42 15.35 18.62 -9.71
C GLN A 42 15.45 17.20 -10.28
N LEU A 43 14.52 16.79 -11.15
CA LEU A 43 14.50 15.43 -11.69
C LEU A 43 15.34 15.26 -12.96
N LYS A 44 15.57 16.34 -13.71
CA LYS A 44 16.33 16.30 -14.96
C LYS A 44 17.85 16.32 -14.76
N ASN A 45 18.33 16.63 -13.54
CA ASN A 45 19.74 16.61 -13.16
C ASN A 45 20.68 17.37 -14.13
N SER A 46 20.22 18.45 -14.78
CA SER A 46 21.07 19.30 -15.62
C SER A 46 20.94 20.78 -15.24
N ASN A 47 22.08 21.48 -15.18
CA ASN A 47 22.16 22.87 -14.73
C ASN A 47 21.42 23.86 -15.66
N ASN A 48 21.11 23.45 -16.91
CA ASN A 48 20.36 24.22 -17.91
C ASN A 48 18.93 23.67 -18.18
N SER A 49 18.34 22.93 -17.23
CA SER A 49 17.01 22.32 -17.39
C SER A 49 15.84 23.25 -17.03
N ASP A 50 15.75 24.42 -17.66
CA ASP A 50 14.58 25.27 -17.44
C ASP A 50 13.39 24.81 -18.28
N LEU A 51 12.28 24.50 -17.59
CA LEU A 51 11.01 24.20 -18.22
C LEU A 51 10.38 25.51 -18.70
N ASN A 52 10.22 25.67 -20.02
CA ASN A 52 9.59 26.87 -20.60
C ASN A 52 8.06 26.81 -20.50
N PHE A 53 7.56 26.89 -19.27
CA PHE A 53 6.14 26.76 -18.93
C PHE A 53 5.70 27.81 -17.90
N ASP A 54 4.83 28.73 -18.28
CA ASP A 54 4.42 29.87 -17.45
C ASP A 54 2.91 29.92 -17.22
N VAL A 55 2.46 30.75 -16.27
CA VAL A 55 1.05 31.14 -16.22
C VAL A 55 0.79 32.11 -17.37
N LEU A 56 -0.31 31.95 -18.11
CA LEU A 56 -0.69 32.92 -19.14
C LEU A 56 -1.00 34.27 -18.47
N PRO A 57 -0.23 35.34 -18.71
CA PRO A 57 -0.43 36.61 -18.03
C PRO A 57 -1.72 37.28 -18.49
N SER A 58 -2.48 37.85 -17.55
CA SER A 58 -3.77 38.50 -17.80
C SER A 58 -3.67 39.77 -18.67
N SER A 59 -2.48 40.37 -18.82
CA SER A 59 -2.29 41.67 -19.46
C SER A 59 -1.49 41.64 -20.78
N TYR A 60 -0.95 40.50 -21.23
CA TYR A 60 0.06 40.47 -22.31
C TYR A 60 -0.09 39.32 -23.32
N TYR A 61 -1.28 39.14 -23.90
CA TYR A 61 -1.50 38.10 -24.94
C TYR A 61 -0.63 38.32 -26.20
N ARG A 62 -0.29 39.58 -26.53
CA ARG A 62 0.59 39.91 -27.67
C ARG A 62 2.01 39.39 -27.45
N ASP A 63 2.53 39.50 -26.24
CA ASP A 63 3.87 39.00 -25.91
C ASP A 63 3.89 37.46 -25.87
N ALA A 64 2.80 36.83 -25.44
CA ALA A 64 2.67 35.38 -25.50
C ALA A 64 2.61 34.83 -26.94
N ALA A 65 1.88 35.50 -27.84
CA ALA A 65 1.86 35.15 -29.26
C ALA A 65 3.23 35.35 -29.92
N LYS A 66 3.92 36.47 -29.61
CA LYS A 66 5.27 36.75 -30.09
C LYS A 66 6.29 35.72 -29.59
N LYS A 67 6.21 35.30 -28.33
CA LYS A 67 7.04 34.19 -27.80
C LYS A 67 6.90 32.89 -28.60
N ILE A 68 5.74 32.64 -29.21
CA ILE A 68 5.51 31.46 -30.06
C ILE A 68 6.11 31.66 -31.45
N THR A 69 5.95 32.84 -32.05
CA THR A 69 6.49 33.13 -33.40
C THR A 69 8.01 33.08 -33.43
N ASP A 70 8.64 33.56 -32.35
CA ASP A 70 10.08 33.71 -32.22
C ASP A 70 10.80 32.38 -31.87
N LEU A 71 10.06 31.27 -31.74
CA LEU A 71 10.65 29.95 -31.52
C LEU A 71 11.49 29.51 -32.73
N SER A 72 12.72 29.09 -32.46
CA SER A 72 13.54 28.33 -33.42
C SER A 72 13.02 26.91 -33.60
N HIS A 73 13.44 26.18 -34.65
CA HIS A 73 13.17 24.74 -34.78
C HIS A 73 13.47 23.99 -33.48
N GLY A 74 12.57 23.09 -33.08
CA GLY A 74 12.62 22.35 -31.83
C GLY A 74 12.34 23.22 -30.59
N GLY A 75 12.05 24.51 -30.73
CA GLY A 75 11.68 25.40 -29.63
C GLY A 75 10.31 25.04 -29.05
N TYR A 76 10.19 25.11 -27.72
CA TYR A 76 8.96 24.84 -26.98
C TYR A 76 8.62 26.01 -26.06
N VAL A 77 7.32 26.30 -25.96
CA VAL A 77 6.75 27.14 -24.90
C VAL A 77 5.40 26.56 -24.48
N GLY A 78 5.04 26.70 -23.21
CA GLY A 78 3.71 26.35 -22.72
C GLY A 78 3.18 27.33 -21.70
N PHE A 79 1.86 27.34 -21.59
CA PHE A 79 1.11 28.24 -20.73
C PHE A 79 0.05 27.47 -19.95
N SER A 80 -0.05 27.76 -18.65
CA SER A 80 -1.18 27.37 -17.82
C SER A 80 -2.24 28.46 -17.84
N CYS A 81 -3.45 28.10 -18.22
CA CYS A 81 -4.56 29.02 -18.43
C CYS A 81 -5.61 28.85 -17.34
N ARG A 82 -6.14 29.99 -16.86
CA ARG A 82 -7.13 29.98 -15.78
C ARG A 82 -8.48 29.48 -16.25
N TRP A 83 -9.06 28.58 -15.47
CA TRP A 83 -10.43 28.12 -15.59
C TRP A 83 -11.05 28.12 -14.18
N PRO A 84 -12.33 28.50 -13.99
CA PRO A 84 -12.96 28.45 -12.68
C PRO A 84 -12.80 27.05 -12.03
N GLY A 85 -12.08 26.98 -10.90
CA GLY A 85 -11.78 25.72 -10.19
C GLY A 85 -10.68 24.83 -10.79
N HIS A 86 -10.16 25.11 -11.99
CA HIS A 86 -9.25 24.23 -12.74
C HIS A 86 -8.22 25.01 -13.60
N ALA A 87 -7.33 24.28 -14.28
CA ALA A 87 -6.47 24.86 -15.31
C ALA A 87 -6.40 23.92 -16.51
N PHE A 88 -6.55 24.46 -17.72
CA PHE A 88 -6.11 23.81 -18.96
C PHE A 88 -4.75 24.38 -19.35
N THR A 89 -4.08 23.75 -20.30
CA THR A 89 -2.78 24.23 -20.76
C THR A 89 -2.74 24.33 -22.28
N LEU A 90 -1.99 25.32 -22.74
CA LEU A 90 -1.70 25.55 -24.16
C LEU A 90 -0.21 25.42 -24.36
N HIS A 91 0.19 24.80 -25.46
CA HIS A 91 1.60 24.61 -25.77
C HIS A 91 1.85 24.90 -27.24
N ALA A 92 3.07 25.32 -27.55
CA ALA A 92 3.54 25.45 -28.92
C ALA A 92 4.91 24.80 -29.07
N VAL A 93 5.11 24.07 -30.17
CA VAL A 93 6.40 23.52 -30.59
C VAL A 93 6.64 23.86 -32.05
N LYS A 94 7.79 24.46 -32.36
CA LYS A 94 8.19 24.80 -33.73
C LYS A 94 8.86 23.60 -34.38
N GLU A 95 8.35 23.16 -35.53
CA GLU A 95 8.92 22.08 -36.33
C GLU A 95 9.06 22.55 -37.77
N ASN A 96 10.30 22.85 -38.19
CA ASN A 96 10.61 23.28 -39.54
C ASN A 96 9.72 24.44 -40.02
N ASP A 97 8.90 24.20 -41.04
CA ASP A 97 8.00 25.15 -41.70
C ASP A 97 6.63 25.32 -41.01
N HIS A 98 6.38 24.61 -39.92
CA HIS A 98 5.14 24.67 -39.17
C HIS A 98 5.34 24.77 -37.65
N THR A 99 4.26 25.15 -36.97
CA THR A 99 4.16 25.22 -35.52
C THR A 99 3.01 24.36 -35.04
N HIS A 100 3.28 23.44 -34.11
CA HIS A 100 2.26 22.63 -33.46
C HIS A 100 1.69 23.36 -32.26
N PHE A 101 0.41 23.70 -32.29
CA PHE A 101 -0.35 24.24 -31.16
C PHE A 101 -1.10 23.11 -30.48
N ILE A 102 -0.89 22.93 -29.17
CA ILE A 102 -1.44 21.79 -28.43
C ILE A 102 -2.29 22.31 -27.27
N TYR A 103 -3.58 22.02 -27.33
CA TYR A 103 -4.53 22.23 -26.24
C TYR A 103 -4.59 20.96 -25.37
N VAL A 104 -4.48 21.12 -24.05
CA VAL A 104 -4.61 20.02 -23.10
C VAL A 104 -5.61 20.36 -22.01
N ASN A 105 -6.66 19.54 -21.91
CA ASN A 105 -7.59 19.55 -20.80
C ASN A 105 -8.04 18.11 -20.50
N ARG A 106 -7.56 17.58 -19.38
CA ARG A 106 -7.86 16.23 -18.91
C ARG A 106 -8.97 16.22 -17.86
N GLY A 107 -9.54 17.36 -17.51
CA GLY A 107 -10.72 17.47 -16.65
C GLY A 107 -12.00 17.51 -17.48
N ASP A 108 -12.96 18.31 -17.05
CA ASP A 108 -14.21 18.50 -17.80
C ASP A 108 -13.94 19.18 -19.15
N PRO A 109 -14.44 18.62 -20.27
CA PRO A 109 -14.18 19.15 -21.58
C PRO A 109 -14.79 20.53 -21.78
N ALA A 110 -14.07 21.36 -22.54
CA ALA A 110 -14.50 22.70 -22.90
C ALA A 110 -15.70 22.69 -23.85
N THR A 111 -15.81 21.65 -24.68
CA THR A 111 -16.83 21.51 -25.72
C THR A 111 -18.13 20.93 -25.17
N GLU A 112 -19.18 21.75 -25.11
CA GLU A 112 -20.50 21.35 -24.62
C GLU A 112 -21.17 20.29 -25.51
N LYS A 113 -20.86 20.29 -26.82
CA LYS A 113 -21.39 19.33 -27.81
C LYS A 113 -20.70 17.97 -27.82
N ARG A 114 -19.60 17.78 -27.07
CA ARG A 114 -18.81 16.54 -26.99
C ARG A 114 -18.64 16.05 -25.55
N LYS A 115 -19.71 16.10 -24.74
CA LYS A 115 -19.68 15.61 -23.35
C LYS A 115 -19.21 14.15 -23.25
N GLU A 116 -19.48 13.34 -24.28
CA GLU A 116 -18.87 12.02 -24.46
C GLU A 116 -17.85 12.08 -25.62
N GLY A 117 -16.58 11.79 -25.31
CA GLY A 117 -15.56 11.56 -26.34
C GLY A 117 -14.72 12.77 -26.80
N ALA A 118 -14.86 13.96 -26.21
CA ALA A 118 -13.92 15.06 -26.47
C ALA A 118 -12.48 14.64 -26.15
N PRO A 119 -11.51 14.83 -27.08
CA PRO A 119 -10.13 14.46 -26.84
C PRO A 119 -9.50 15.36 -25.77
N THR A 120 -8.78 14.77 -24.81
CA THR A 120 -8.11 15.52 -23.75
C THR A 120 -6.91 16.33 -24.23
N VAL A 121 -6.41 15.99 -25.41
CA VAL A 121 -5.28 16.63 -26.07
C VAL A 121 -5.68 16.82 -27.53
N MET A 122 -5.61 18.05 -28.01
CA MET A 122 -5.84 18.41 -29.41
C MET A 122 -4.60 19.13 -29.93
N ALA A 123 -4.03 18.66 -31.03
CA ALA A 123 -2.89 19.27 -31.69
C ALA A 123 -3.31 19.83 -33.05
N PHE A 124 -2.91 21.07 -33.33
CA PHE A 124 -3.11 21.77 -34.59
C PHE A 124 -1.73 22.04 -35.19
N SER A 125 -1.52 21.71 -36.45
CA SER A 125 -0.25 21.98 -37.14
C SER A 125 -0.49 23.09 -38.14
N VAL A 126 0.13 24.24 -37.91
CA VAL A 126 -0.14 25.48 -38.64
C VAL A 126 1.13 25.93 -39.33
N GLU A 127 1.06 26.29 -40.60
CA GLU A 127 2.21 26.87 -41.32
C GLU A 127 2.75 28.10 -40.57
N ASN A 128 4.07 28.27 -40.56
CA ASN A 128 4.71 29.33 -39.79
C ASN A 128 4.23 30.75 -40.14
N LYS A 129 3.80 30.97 -41.39
CA LYS A 129 3.24 32.25 -41.85
C LYS A 129 1.92 32.61 -41.15
N ASP A 130 1.15 31.60 -40.73
CA ASP A 130 -0.16 31.73 -40.09
C ASP A 130 -0.09 31.50 -38.57
N ALA A 131 1.08 31.10 -38.04
CA ALA A 131 1.25 30.76 -36.63
C ALA A 131 0.93 31.95 -35.69
N GLU A 132 1.30 33.18 -36.05
CA GLU A 132 1.04 34.35 -35.21
C GLU A 132 -0.46 34.65 -35.09
N SER A 133 -1.19 34.59 -36.20
CA SER A 133 -2.62 34.87 -36.23
C SER A 133 -3.39 33.79 -35.46
N PHE A 134 -3.01 32.52 -35.63
CA PHE A 134 -3.55 31.40 -34.88
C PHE A 134 -3.27 31.53 -33.37
N ALA A 135 -2.03 31.85 -32.99
CA ALA A 135 -1.64 32.09 -31.61
C ALA A 135 -2.46 33.21 -30.96
N LYS A 136 -2.60 34.35 -31.63
CA LYS A 136 -3.42 35.48 -31.16
C LYS A 136 -4.88 35.06 -30.93
N ALA A 137 -5.47 34.31 -31.86
CA ALA A 137 -6.84 33.83 -31.74
C ALA A 137 -7.01 32.85 -30.56
N MET A 138 -6.10 31.89 -30.41
CA MET A 138 -6.10 30.90 -29.32
C MET A 138 -5.93 31.57 -27.95
N MET A 139 -4.98 32.49 -27.82
CA MET A 139 -4.73 33.22 -26.56
C MET A 139 -5.88 34.16 -26.21
N SER A 140 -6.47 34.84 -27.20
CA SER A 140 -7.66 35.69 -26.98
C SER A 140 -8.84 34.86 -26.45
N ALA A 141 -9.04 33.65 -26.98
CA ALA A 141 -10.06 32.74 -26.46
C ALA A 141 -9.76 32.30 -25.02
N ALA A 142 -8.49 32.01 -24.71
CA ALA A 142 -8.04 31.58 -23.39
C ALA A 142 -8.14 32.67 -22.31
N MET A 143 -8.14 33.94 -22.70
CA MET A 143 -8.20 35.10 -21.80
C MET A 143 -9.59 35.75 -21.75
N SER A 144 -10.55 35.24 -22.51
CA SER A 144 -11.93 35.73 -22.46
C SER A 144 -12.52 35.58 -21.06
N LEU A 145 -13.35 36.54 -20.64
CA LEU A 145 -14.16 36.48 -19.41
C LEU A 145 -14.99 35.18 -19.35
N SER A 146 -15.51 34.74 -20.50
CA SER A 146 -16.19 33.45 -20.66
C SER A 146 -15.25 32.41 -21.29
N THR A 147 -14.15 32.10 -20.60
CA THR A 147 -13.05 31.26 -21.15
C THR A 147 -13.54 29.94 -21.72
N ARG A 148 -14.47 29.26 -21.03
CA ARG A 148 -15.06 27.98 -21.48
C ARG A 148 -15.70 28.11 -22.86
N THR A 149 -16.65 29.02 -23.01
CA THR A 149 -17.41 29.21 -24.24
C THR A 149 -16.51 29.71 -25.36
N ALA A 150 -15.61 30.65 -25.06
CA ALA A 150 -14.68 31.20 -26.05
C ALA A 150 -13.71 30.14 -26.57
N MET A 151 -13.12 29.33 -25.69
CA MET A 151 -12.24 28.24 -26.08
C MET A 151 -12.99 27.14 -26.83
N SER A 152 -14.22 26.79 -26.42
CA SER A 152 -15.06 25.85 -27.17
C SER A 152 -15.29 26.32 -28.61
N LYS A 153 -15.68 27.58 -28.79
CA LYS A 153 -15.89 28.19 -30.12
C LYS A 153 -14.60 28.21 -30.94
N PHE A 154 -13.47 28.51 -30.31
CA PHE A 154 -12.16 28.47 -30.98
C PHE A 154 -11.84 27.07 -31.49
N LEU A 155 -11.97 26.04 -30.64
CA LEU A 155 -11.68 24.65 -30.98
C LEU A 155 -12.63 24.12 -32.07
N GLU A 156 -13.91 24.48 -32.01
CA GLU A 156 -14.90 24.11 -33.04
C GLU A 156 -14.60 24.79 -34.38
N LYS A 157 -14.26 26.09 -34.38
CA LYS A 157 -13.93 26.84 -35.59
C LYS A 157 -12.71 26.30 -36.33
N HIS A 158 -11.70 25.82 -35.60
CA HIS A 158 -10.42 25.37 -36.19
C HIS A 158 -10.28 23.84 -36.23
N HIS A 159 -11.38 23.11 -36.01
CA HIS A 159 -11.37 21.64 -35.98
C HIS A 159 -10.78 21.01 -37.25
N ASP A 160 -10.98 21.62 -38.41
CA ASP A 160 -10.48 21.09 -39.68
C ASP A 160 -8.96 21.23 -39.84
N MET A 161 -8.33 22.07 -39.00
CA MET A 161 -6.87 22.20 -38.89
C MET A 161 -6.27 21.24 -37.86
N GLU A 162 -7.07 20.38 -37.23
CA GLU A 162 -6.60 19.41 -36.24
C GLU A 162 -5.70 18.36 -36.91
N ASN A 163 -4.47 18.25 -36.41
CA ASN A 163 -3.60 17.11 -36.71
C ASN A 163 -4.05 15.92 -35.85
N LYS A 164 -4.95 15.10 -36.41
CA LYS A 164 -5.55 13.96 -35.72
C LYS A 164 -4.54 12.87 -35.37
N GLU A 165 -3.50 12.69 -36.20
CA GLU A 165 -2.44 11.71 -35.94
C GLU A 165 -1.62 12.12 -34.73
N LEU A 166 -1.11 13.36 -34.72
CA LEU A 166 -0.37 13.89 -33.58
C LEU A 166 -1.25 13.90 -32.33
N SER A 167 -2.51 14.31 -32.41
CA SER A 167 -3.46 14.26 -31.29
C SER A 167 -3.61 12.85 -30.71
N ARG A 168 -3.59 11.81 -31.56
CA ARG A 168 -3.62 10.40 -31.13
C ARG A 168 -2.32 9.99 -30.44
N THR A 169 -1.17 10.39 -30.97
CA THR A 169 0.16 10.14 -30.37
C THR A 169 0.29 10.79 -29.00
N LEU A 170 -0.19 12.03 -28.86
CA LEU A 170 -0.10 12.78 -27.61
C LEU A 170 -1.16 12.38 -26.57
N LYS A 171 -2.13 11.53 -26.93
CA LYS A 171 -3.30 11.19 -26.12
C LYS A 171 -2.93 10.82 -24.69
N LYS A 172 -3.65 11.41 -23.73
CA LYS A 172 -3.58 11.08 -22.30
C LYS A 172 -4.94 10.58 -21.81
N LYS A 173 -4.95 9.93 -20.64
CA LYS A 173 -6.19 9.53 -19.96
C LYS A 173 -6.81 10.74 -19.25
N ASN A 174 -8.15 10.82 -19.22
CA ASN A 174 -8.89 11.76 -18.39
C ASN A 174 -8.43 11.63 -16.92
N GLN A 175 -8.39 12.76 -16.23
CA GLN A 175 -8.25 12.78 -14.78
C GLN A 175 -9.59 12.33 -14.20
N LYS A 176 -9.59 11.21 -13.48
CA LYS A 176 -10.83 10.57 -13.03
C LYS A 176 -11.47 11.23 -11.80
N THR A 177 -10.70 11.99 -11.02
CA THR A 177 -11.07 12.50 -9.69
C THR A 177 -10.17 13.67 -9.30
N GLY A 178 -10.72 14.63 -8.56
CA GLY A 178 -9.98 15.80 -8.07
C GLY A 178 -9.67 16.85 -9.15
N ASN A 179 -8.91 17.88 -8.78
CA ASN A 179 -8.56 18.98 -9.68
C ASN A 179 -7.54 18.54 -10.76
N CYS A 180 -7.85 18.79 -12.04
CA CYS A 180 -7.00 18.43 -13.18
C CYS A 180 -5.77 19.33 -13.39
N THR A 181 -5.63 20.42 -12.66
CA THR A 181 -4.56 21.44 -12.84
C THR A 181 -3.17 20.82 -12.89
N VAL A 182 -2.77 20.05 -11.86
CA VAL A 182 -1.44 19.42 -11.82
C VAL A 182 -1.27 18.37 -12.92
N ALA A 183 -2.33 17.65 -13.26
CA ALA A 183 -2.31 16.63 -14.32
C ALA A 183 -2.17 17.23 -15.72
N ASN A 184 -2.78 18.39 -15.96
CA ASN A 184 -2.67 19.15 -17.20
C ASN A 184 -1.29 19.79 -17.32
N SER A 185 -0.77 20.37 -16.24
CA SER A 185 0.55 21.01 -16.27
C SER A 185 1.74 20.03 -16.29
N ASN A 186 1.64 18.84 -15.69
CA ASN A 186 2.74 17.84 -15.73
C ASN A 186 3.07 17.34 -17.16
N ILE A 187 2.16 17.47 -18.13
CA ILE A 187 2.42 17.08 -19.52
C ILE A 187 3.53 17.93 -20.15
N ALA A 188 3.71 19.16 -19.64
CA ALA A 188 4.75 20.09 -20.09
C ALA A 188 6.16 19.48 -20.00
N TRP A 189 6.40 18.60 -19.02
CA TRP A 189 7.67 17.90 -18.91
C TRP A 189 7.96 17.04 -20.14
N HIS A 190 6.97 16.31 -20.64
CA HIS A 190 7.14 15.43 -21.79
C HIS A 190 7.34 16.25 -23.07
N PHE A 191 6.60 17.36 -23.23
CA PHE A 191 6.79 18.25 -24.37
C PHE A 191 8.15 18.95 -24.37
N GLN A 192 8.64 19.39 -23.21
CA GLN A 192 10.00 19.94 -23.08
C GLN A 192 11.06 18.89 -23.41
N LEU A 193 10.93 17.65 -22.90
CA LEU A 193 11.86 16.57 -23.24
C LEU A 193 11.89 16.27 -24.73
N ALA A 194 10.71 16.16 -25.36
CA ALA A 194 10.59 15.95 -26.80
C ALA A 194 11.24 17.10 -27.59
N SER A 195 11.00 18.35 -27.18
CA SER A 195 11.65 19.54 -27.75
C SER A 195 13.18 19.50 -27.63
N ASP A 196 13.71 19.09 -26.48
CA ASP A 196 15.16 18.94 -26.30
C ASP A 196 15.73 17.83 -27.19
N GLU A 197 14.98 16.74 -27.38
CA GLU A 197 15.36 15.61 -28.25
C GLU A 197 15.32 16.00 -29.74
N MET A 198 14.34 16.80 -30.18
CA MET A 198 14.31 17.39 -31.52
C MET A 198 15.58 18.21 -31.78
N LYS A 199 15.94 19.10 -30.84
CA LYS A 199 17.13 19.95 -30.97
C LYS A 199 18.43 19.16 -31.05
N LYS A 200 18.52 18.02 -30.37
CA LYS A 200 19.73 17.18 -30.36
C LYS A 200 19.87 16.36 -31.64
N ASN A 201 18.77 15.77 -32.11
CA ASN A 201 18.81 14.69 -33.11
C ASN A 201 18.04 15.00 -34.40
N GLY A 202 17.52 16.23 -34.57
CA GLY A 202 16.84 16.67 -35.80
C GLY A 202 15.54 15.91 -36.11
N LYS A 203 14.92 15.30 -35.09
CA LYS A 203 13.72 14.47 -35.24
C LYS A 203 12.46 15.32 -35.34
N SER A 204 11.39 14.76 -35.90
CA SER A 204 10.05 15.32 -35.78
C SER A 204 9.58 15.31 -34.33
N PHE A 205 8.65 16.19 -33.98
CA PHE A 205 8.09 16.28 -32.64
C PHE A 205 7.39 14.98 -32.23
N ALA A 206 6.66 14.36 -33.15
CA ALA A 206 5.98 13.09 -32.91
C ALA A 206 6.98 11.96 -32.56
N GLN A 207 8.08 11.85 -33.30
CA GLN A 207 9.12 10.85 -33.05
C GLN A 207 9.85 11.13 -31.73
N ALA A 208 10.29 12.37 -31.52
CA ALA A 208 10.97 12.78 -30.30
C ALA A 208 10.11 12.58 -29.04
N TYR A 209 8.79 12.77 -29.16
CA TYR A 209 7.85 12.51 -28.08
C TYR A 209 7.74 11.03 -27.73
N GLU A 210 7.72 10.13 -28.71
CA GLU A 210 7.74 8.69 -28.42
C GLU A 210 9.10 8.23 -27.87
N ASP A 211 10.21 8.73 -28.40
CA ASP A 211 11.56 8.40 -27.95
C ASP A 211 11.81 8.80 -26.48
N THR A 212 11.24 9.93 -26.06
CA THR A 212 11.39 10.46 -24.68
C THR A 212 10.38 9.89 -23.69
N LYS A 213 9.50 8.97 -24.12
CA LYS A 213 8.42 8.42 -23.29
C LYS A 213 8.91 7.63 -22.09
N SER A 214 9.99 6.86 -22.24
CA SER A 214 10.63 6.10 -21.15
C SER A 214 11.20 7.05 -20.10
N GLN A 215 11.97 8.07 -20.53
CA GLN A 215 12.54 9.08 -19.66
C GLN A 215 11.46 9.88 -18.90
N TYR A 216 10.40 10.31 -19.60
CA TYR A 216 9.27 10.98 -18.95
C TYR A 216 8.63 10.08 -17.89
N ARG A 217 8.43 8.79 -18.18
CA ARG A 217 7.87 7.82 -17.22
C ARG A 217 8.75 7.66 -15.99
N GLU A 218 10.06 7.50 -16.18
CA GLU A 218 11.02 7.39 -15.08
C GLU A 218 10.95 8.63 -14.17
N MET A 219 10.95 9.84 -14.75
CA MET A 219 10.78 11.08 -14.00
C MET A 219 9.45 11.09 -13.23
N ARG A 220 8.35 10.61 -13.81
CA ARG A 220 7.06 10.52 -13.12
C ARG A 220 7.04 9.47 -11.99
N VAL A 221 7.83 8.41 -12.07
CA VAL A 221 8.00 7.44 -10.97
C VAL A 221 8.79 8.07 -9.84
N LYS A 222 9.96 8.62 -10.13
CA LYS A 222 10.82 9.33 -9.16
C LYS A 222 10.07 10.46 -8.45
N ASP A 223 9.30 11.25 -9.19
CA ASP A 223 8.44 12.30 -8.64
C ASP A 223 7.48 11.78 -7.55
N ARG A 224 6.82 10.64 -7.80
CA ARG A 224 5.92 10.01 -6.82
C ARG A 224 6.66 9.38 -5.66
N VAL A 225 7.82 8.76 -5.91
CA VAL A 225 8.67 8.22 -4.85
C VAL A 225 9.10 9.32 -3.89
N GLN A 226 9.51 10.48 -4.42
CA GLN A 226 9.90 11.63 -3.60
C GLN A 226 8.72 12.21 -2.81
N ALA A 227 7.50 12.22 -3.37
CA ALA A 227 6.30 12.59 -2.62
C ALA A 227 5.93 11.55 -1.54
N PHE A 228 6.16 10.25 -1.78
CA PHE A 228 6.00 9.20 -0.76
C PHE A 228 7.01 9.35 0.37
N LYS A 229 8.27 9.68 0.04
CA LYS A 229 9.32 9.97 1.03
C LYS A 229 8.93 11.15 1.91
N TYR A 230 8.32 12.19 1.34
CA TYR A 230 7.73 13.29 2.11
C TYR A 230 6.66 12.76 3.06
N LEU A 231 5.67 12.00 2.56
CA LEU A 231 4.61 11.38 3.37
C LEU A 231 5.16 10.59 4.57
N LEU A 232 6.18 9.75 4.37
CA LEU A 232 6.81 8.98 5.46
C LEU A 232 7.46 9.87 6.53
N ASN A 233 8.03 11.01 6.13
CA ASN A 233 8.69 11.92 7.04
C ASN A 233 7.71 12.89 7.72
N ASP A 234 6.53 13.09 7.15
CA ASP A 234 5.49 14.01 7.62
C ASP A 234 4.48 13.36 8.59
N ARG A 235 4.72 12.11 9.05
CA ARG A 235 3.80 11.36 9.93
C ARG A 235 3.40 12.16 11.17
N GLY A 236 4.30 12.93 11.76
CA GLY A 236 4.04 13.76 12.94
C GLY A 236 3.11 14.95 12.71
N CYS A 237 2.88 15.34 11.45
CA CYS A 237 1.97 16.44 11.08
C CYS A 237 0.53 15.99 10.89
N TYR A 238 0.25 14.68 10.97
CA TYR A 238 -1.10 14.14 10.89
C TYR A 238 -1.81 14.21 12.25
N LEU A 239 -3.10 14.58 12.23
CA LEU A 239 -3.94 14.63 13.43
C LEU A 239 -4.10 13.25 14.12
N SER A 240 -3.89 12.16 13.38
CA SER A 240 -3.94 10.81 13.91
C SER A 240 -3.16 9.82 13.05
N ASP A 241 -2.80 8.69 13.64
CA ASP A 241 -2.18 7.58 12.92
C ASP A 241 -3.10 7.03 11.82
N THR A 242 -4.41 6.96 12.06
CA THR A 242 -5.40 6.54 11.05
C THR A 242 -5.40 7.47 9.84
N ALA A 243 -5.27 8.79 10.04
CA ALA A 243 -5.18 9.75 8.95
C ALA A 243 -3.90 9.54 8.12
N PHE A 244 -2.76 9.32 8.76
CA PHE A 244 -1.52 8.98 8.07
C PHE A 244 -1.66 7.67 7.28
N LEU A 245 -2.16 6.61 7.94
CA LEU A 245 -2.32 5.28 7.35
C LEU A 245 -3.26 5.29 6.16
N TYR A 246 -4.29 6.13 6.16
CA TYR A 246 -5.19 6.29 5.00
C TYR A 246 -4.42 6.74 3.75
N ASN A 247 -3.60 7.78 3.84
CA ASN A 247 -2.78 8.26 2.72
C ASN A 247 -1.69 7.24 2.35
N TYR A 248 -1.06 6.61 3.34
CA TYR A 248 -0.04 5.58 3.16
C TYR A 248 -0.60 4.38 2.36
N LEU A 249 -1.70 3.78 2.81
CA LEU A 249 -2.33 2.62 2.17
C LEU A 249 -2.88 2.98 0.79
N GLN A 250 -3.51 4.14 0.63
CA GLN A 250 -3.99 4.59 -0.68
C GLN A 250 -2.85 4.72 -1.69
N THR A 251 -1.69 5.21 -1.25
CA THR A 251 -0.54 5.35 -2.14
C THR A 251 0.04 3.99 -2.53
N LEU A 252 0.16 3.06 -1.57
CA LEU A 252 0.61 1.69 -1.85
C LEU A 252 -0.31 0.98 -2.85
N GLU A 253 -1.62 1.07 -2.65
CA GLU A 253 -2.61 0.52 -3.58
C GLU A 253 -2.45 1.10 -5.00
N LYS A 254 -2.11 2.39 -5.12
CA LYS A 254 -1.85 3.02 -6.43
C LYS A 254 -0.53 2.57 -7.05
N PHE A 255 0.53 2.43 -6.26
CA PHE A 255 1.83 1.97 -6.76
C PHE A 255 1.72 0.56 -7.31
N VAL A 256 1.09 -0.37 -6.58
CA VAL A 256 0.84 -1.74 -7.05
C VAL A 256 0.07 -1.77 -8.37
N ARG A 257 -1.06 -1.05 -8.46
CA ARG A 257 -1.86 -1.00 -9.70
C ARG A 257 -1.07 -0.44 -10.88
N LYS A 258 -0.23 0.57 -10.65
CA LYS A 258 0.61 1.17 -11.70
C LYS A 258 1.71 0.21 -12.16
N ASP A 259 2.35 -0.48 -11.22
CA ASP A 259 3.40 -1.45 -11.52
C ASP A 259 2.83 -2.64 -12.31
N TYR A 260 1.68 -3.19 -11.92
CA TYR A 260 1.01 -4.25 -12.69
C TYR A 260 0.66 -3.80 -14.11
N ALA A 261 0.14 -2.58 -14.28
CA ALA A 261 -0.15 -2.04 -15.60
C ALA A 261 1.09 -1.84 -16.48
N MET A 262 2.29 -1.88 -15.88
CA MET A 262 3.57 -1.76 -16.57
C MET A 262 4.27 -3.10 -16.83
N GLN A 263 3.78 -4.23 -16.27
CA GLN A 263 4.46 -5.53 -16.22
C GLN A 263 4.85 -6.14 -17.59
N ASN A 264 4.26 -5.68 -18.68
CA ASN A 264 4.57 -6.15 -20.04
C ASN A 264 5.25 -5.09 -20.93
N GLN A 265 5.70 -3.98 -20.36
CA GLN A 265 6.35 -2.91 -21.14
C GLN A 265 7.88 -3.07 -21.15
N PRO A 266 8.58 -2.63 -22.20
CA PRO A 266 10.04 -2.55 -22.17
C PRO A 266 10.50 -1.48 -21.15
N ASN A 267 11.64 -1.71 -20.48
CA ASN A 267 12.27 -0.77 -19.53
C ASN A 267 11.35 -0.31 -18.38
N GLN A 268 10.83 -1.26 -17.60
CA GLN A 268 9.85 -0.98 -16.55
C GLN A 268 10.50 -0.35 -15.33
N THR A 269 10.25 0.94 -15.12
CA THR A 269 10.48 1.58 -13.83
C THR A 269 9.31 1.25 -12.90
N GLN A 270 9.55 0.43 -11.86
CA GLN A 270 8.55 0.03 -10.87
C GLN A 270 8.59 0.97 -9.65
N HIS A 271 7.43 1.46 -9.22
CA HIS A 271 7.31 2.42 -8.11
C HIS A 271 7.79 1.82 -6.79
N ILE A 272 7.42 0.58 -6.47
CA ILE A 272 7.81 -0.04 -5.19
C ILE A 272 9.32 -0.26 -5.13
N LYS A 273 9.91 -0.80 -6.21
CA LYS A 273 11.35 -1.02 -6.28
C LYS A 273 12.11 0.31 -6.15
N THR A 274 11.75 1.31 -6.94
CA THR A 274 12.38 2.63 -6.88
C THR A 274 12.20 3.29 -5.50
N LEU A 275 11.05 3.09 -4.83
CA LEU A 275 10.84 3.59 -3.47
C LEU A 275 11.84 2.98 -2.49
N VAL A 276 12.00 1.65 -2.49
CA VAL A 276 12.93 0.95 -1.59
C VAL A 276 14.37 1.38 -1.88
N ASP A 277 14.77 1.38 -3.15
CA ASP A 277 16.13 1.74 -3.58
C ASP A 277 16.53 3.19 -3.19
N GLU A 278 15.57 4.11 -3.08
CA GLU A 278 15.82 5.53 -2.76
C GLU A 278 15.68 5.89 -1.27
N LEU A 279 15.34 4.94 -0.39
CA LEU A 279 15.18 5.17 1.04
C LEU A 279 16.48 4.95 1.80
N THR A 280 16.72 5.78 2.82
CA THR A 280 17.78 5.54 3.81
C THR A 280 17.34 4.43 4.78
N PRO A 281 18.25 3.84 5.60
CA PRO A 281 17.87 2.83 6.59
C PRO A 281 16.73 3.27 7.52
N ASN A 282 16.74 4.54 7.97
CA ASN A 282 15.63 5.10 8.76
C ASN A 282 14.33 5.22 7.95
N GLY A 283 14.44 5.59 6.67
CA GLY A 283 13.30 5.62 5.76
C GLY A 283 12.69 4.23 5.51
N ILE A 284 13.53 3.20 5.39
CA ILE A 284 13.10 1.81 5.28
C ILE A 284 12.34 1.38 6.54
N ALA A 285 12.84 1.72 7.74
CA ALA A 285 12.15 1.44 8.99
C ALA A 285 10.74 2.06 9.02
N LYS A 286 10.61 3.34 8.65
CA LYS A 286 9.31 4.03 8.54
C LYS A 286 8.38 3.42 7.49
N LEU A 287 8.94 2.91 6.39
CA LEU A 287 8.18 2.22 5.36
C LEU A 287 7.64 0.87 5.86
N VAL A 288 8.46 0.10 6.57
CA VAL A 288 8.14 -1.27 7.01
C VAL A 288 7.23 -1.31 8.24
N GLU A 289 7.40 -0.39 9.18
CA GLU A 289 6.71 -0.39 10.48
C GLU A 289 5.17 -0.56 10.37
N PRO A 290 4.44 0.17 9.50
CA PRO A 290 2.99 -0.02 9.36
C PRO A 290 2.59 -1.42 8.83
N LEU A 291 3.46 -2.06 8.04
CA LEU A 291 3.17 -3.33 7.35
C LEU A 291 3.32 -4.54 8.26
N VAL A 292 4.22 -4.46 9.23
CA VAL A 292 4.51 -5.51 10.21
C VAL A 292 3.73 -5.34 11.52
N ASN A 293 2.89 -4.31 11.61
CA ASN A 293 2.02 -4.09 12.76
C ASN A 293 0.98 -5.21 12.86
N GLU A 294 0.73 -5.72 14.07
CA GLU A 294 -0.28 -6.75 14.34
C GLU A 294 -1.70 -6.36 13.91
N ASN A 295 -1.97 -5.05 13.87
CA ASN A 295 -3.25 -4.49 13.46
C ASN A 295 -3.32 -4.15 11.95
N PHE A 296 -2.32 -4.53 11.15
CA PHE A 296 -2.29 -4.20 9.71
C PHE A 296 -3.59 -4.58 9.00
N THR A 297 -4.11 -5.80 9.23
CA THR A 297 -5.37 -6.26 8.62
C THR A 297 -6.55 -5.38 9.04
N LEU A 298 -6.65 -5.03 10.33
CA LEU A 298 -7.71 -4.14 10.82
C LEU A 298 -7.59 -2.74 10.18
N LYS A 299 -6.38 -2.19 10.06
CA LYS A 299 -6.13 -0.89 9.42
C LYS A 299 -6.42 -0.89 7.92
N VAL A 300 -6.18 -2.01 7.24
CA VAL A 300 -6.61 -2.20 5.85
C VAL A 300 -8.14 -2.19 5.74
N ASP A 301 -8.85 -2.83 6.67
CA ASP A 301 -10.31 -2.85 6.67
C ASP A 301 -10.92 -1.48 7.00
N GLU A 302 -10.35 -0.74 7.95
CA GLU A 302 -10.70 0.66 8.23
C GLU A 302 -10.55 1.53 6.97
N TYR A 303 -9.41 1.41 6.26
CA TYR A 303 -9.17 2.10 5.00
C TYR A 303 -10.19 1.73 3.91
N ILE A 304 -10.48 0.43 3.74
CA ILE A 304 -11.44 -0.05 2.75
C ILE A 304 -12.84 0.50 3.05
N ASN A 305 -13.26 0.50 4.32
CA ASN A 305 -14.56 1.03 4.72
C ASN A 305 -14.67 2.53 4.46
N ALA A 306 -13.65 3.30 4.82
CA ALA A 306 -13.59 4.73 4.51
C ALA A 306 -13.69 5.00 2.99
N ARG A 307 -12.99 4.22 2.17
CA ARG A 307 -13.07 4.32 0.70
C ARG A 307 -14.42 3.87 0.14
N ARG A 308 -15.08 2.90 0.75
CA ARG A 308 -16.45 2.50 0.36
C ARG A 308 -17.43 3.62 0.60
N GLU A 309 -17.38 4.26 1.77
CA GLU A 309 -18.26 5.40 2.08
C GLU A 309 -18.00 6.58 1.14
N GLN A 310 -16.74 6.85 0.80
CA GLN A 310 -16.43 7.85 -0.23
C GLN A 310 -16.98 7.45 -1.61
N ASN A 311 -16.79 6.20 -2.03
CA ASN A 311 -17.32 5.72 -3.31
C ASN A 311 -18.85 5.75 -3.37
N LYS A 312 -19.56 5.56 -2.26
CA LYS A 312 -21.03 5.71 -2.21
C LYS A 312 -21.47 7.15 -2.49
N LYS A 313 -20.70 8.14 -2.01
CA LYS A 313 -20.93 9.56 -2.28
C LYS A 313 -20.58 9.89 -3.74
N ASP A 314 -19.42 9.45 -4.20
CA ASP A 314 -18.90 9.76 -5.54
C ASP A 314 -19.68 9.03 -6.66
N PHE A 315 -20.17 7.82 -6.37
CA PHE A 315 -20.87 6.95 -7.31
C PHE A 315 -22.15 6.36 -6.69
N PRO A 316 -23.23 7.15 -6.52
CA PRO A 316 -24.46 6.72 -5.83
C PRO A 316 -25.17 5.51 -6.48
N LYS A 317 -24.86 5.20 -7.74
CA LYS A 317 -25.43 4.08 -8.50
C LYS A 317 -24.66 2.76 -8.34
N MET A 318 -23.59 2.73 -7.55
CA MET A 318 -22.77 1.55 -7.36
C MET A 318 -23.54 0.48 -6.57
N THR A 319 -23.58 -0.76 -7.06
CA THR A 319 -24.30 -1.86 -6.41
C THR A 319 -23.50 -2.44 -5.24
N GLU A 320 -24.19 -3.12 -4.31
CA GLU A 320 -23.51 -3.78 -3.20
C GLU A 320 -22.51 -4.86 -3.69
N GLY A 321 -22.83 -5.55 -4.79
CA GLY A 321 -21.90 -6.50 -5.43
C GLY A 321 -20.61 -5.81 -5.91
N GLN A 322 -20.72 -4.62 -6.51
CA GLN A 322 -19.55 -3.81 -6.91
C GLN A 322 -18.75 -3.32 -5.71
N HIS A 323 -19.40 -2.95 -4.60
CA HIS A 323 -18.71 -2.57 -3.36
C HIS A 323 -17.92 -3.73 -2.74
N ARG A 324 -18.47 -4.96 -2.74
CA ARG A 324 -17.75 -6.16 -2.28
C ARG A 324 -16.55 -6.47 -3.16
N LEU A 325 -16.71 -6.39 -4.49
CA LEU A 325 -15.62 -6.60 -5.43
C LEU A 325 -14.50 -5.56 -5.22
N PHE A 326 -14.85 -4.29 -5.06
CA PHE A 326 -13.89 -3.23 -4.72
C PHE A 326 -13.11 -3.56 -3.45
N ALA A 327 -13.79 -3.94 -2.36
CA ALA A 327 -13.15 -4.30 -1.10
C ALA A 327 -12.17 -5.48 -1.26
N ALA A 328 -12.58 -6.55 -1.95
CA ALA A 328 -11.73 -7.70 -2.19
C ALA A 328 -10.49 -7.37 -3.03
N VAL A 329 -10.66 -6.61 -4.12
CA VAL A 329 -9.56 -6.18 -4.99
C VAL A 329 -8.59 -5.26 -4.25
N THR A 330 -9.10 -4.29 -3.49
CA THR A 330 -8.25 -3.39 -2.70
C THR A 330 -7.48 -4.14 -1.62
N ARG A 331 -8.11 -5.10 -0.91
CA ARG A 331 -7.41 -5.94 0.07
C ARG A 331 -6.28 -6.75 -0.59
N ASN A 332 -6.54 -7.41 -1.71
CA ASN A 332 -5.53 -8.18 -2.44
C ASN A 332 -4.37 -7.30 -2.93
N ASN A 333 -4.66 -6.09 -3.43
CA ASN A 333 -3.63 -5.14 -3.85
C ASN A 333 -2.75 -4.70 -2.69
N LEU A 334 -3.33 -4.46 -1.50
CA LEU A 334 -2.57 -4.06 -0.32
C LEU A 334 -1.75 -5.20 0.27
N GLN A 335 -2.25 -6.44 0.25
CA GLN A 335 -1.45 -7.61 0.63
C GLN A 335 -0.28 -7.84 -0.34
N SER A 336 -0.53 -7.70 -1.65
CA SER A 336 0.54 -7.73 -2.67
C SER A 336 1.56 -6.61 -2.45
N ALA A 337 1.11 -5.40 -2.10
CA ALA A 337 2.00 -4.30 -1.75
C ALA A 337 2.88 -4.65 -0.55
N LYS A 338 2.26 -5.16 0.53
CA LYS A 338 2.95 -5.59 1.75
C LYS A 338 4.03 -6.62 1.43
N SER A 339 3.68 -7.73 0.78
CA SER A 339 4.66 -8.78 0.45
C SER A 339 5.79 -8.24 -0.43
N ARG A 340 5.50 -7.47 -1.49
CA ARG A 340 6.53 -6.91 -2.37
C ARG A 340 7.48 -5.95 -1.63
N ILE A 341 6.95 -5.10 -0.76
CA ILE A 341 7.77 -4.20 0.04
C ILE A 341 8.63 -4.99 1.02
N LEU A 342 8.05 -5.93 1.77
CA LEU A 342 8.80 -6.73 2.74
C LEU A 342 9.92 -7.53 2.07
N THR A 343 9.66 -8.17 0.92
CA THR A 343 10.69 -8.87 0.14
C THR A 343 11.87 -7.99 -0.25
N LEU A 344 11.61 -6.72 -0.58
CA LEU A 344 12.65 -5.80 -1.02
C LEU A 344 13.35 -5.08 0.15
N ALA A 345 12.61 -4.78 1.22
CA ALA A 345 13.03 -3.81 2.25
C ALA A 345 13.33 -4.43 3.62
N PHE A 346 12.73 -5.57 3.98
CA PHE A 346 12.86 -6.11 5.34
C PHE A 346 14.30 -6.53 5.66
N LYS A 347 14.98 -7.16 4.69
CA LYS A 347 16.40 -7.53 4.77
C LYS A 347 17.35 -6.33 4.93
N GLU A 348 16.92 -5.13 4.54
CA GLU A 348 17.71 -3.89 4.63
C GLU A 348 17.61 -3.25 6.03
N LEU A 349 16.75 -3.76 6.92
CA LEU A 349 16.71 -3.34 8.32
C LEU A 349 17.94 -3.86 9.07
N PRO A 350 18.39 -3.17 10.15
CA PRO A 350 19.40 -3.72 11.05
C PRO A 350 18.99 -5.11 11.56
N GLN A 351 19.94 -6.05 11.60
CA GLN A 351 19.67 -7.45 11.94
C GLN A 351 18.96 -7.61 13.30
N GLU A 352 19.33 -6.81 14.30
CA GLU A 352 18.66 -6.80 15.61
C GLU A 352 17.19 -6.39 15.51
N LYS A 353 16.86 -5.43 14.63
CA LYS A 353 15.48 -5.04 14.39
C LYS A 353 14.69 -6.13 13.67
N GLN A 354 15.32 -6.82 12.72
CA GLN A 354 14.70 -7.98 12.05
C GLN A 354 14.35 -9.06 13.08
N LYS A 355 15.29 -9.42 13.98
CA LYS A 355 15.06 -10.40 15.05
C LYS A 355 13.91 -9.99 15.98
N GLU A 356 13.87 -8.73 16.41
CA GLU A 356 12.78 -8.19 17.25
C GLU A 356 11.41 -8.36 16.58
N LEU A 357 11.33 -8.06 15.28
CA LEU A 357 10.09 -8.17 14.51
C LEU A 357 9.69 -9.63 14.26
N ILE A 358 10.64 -10.51 13.93
CA ILE A 358 10.39 -11.95 13.76
C ILE A 358 9.96 -12.61 15.07
N ALA A 359 10.49 -12.15 16.21
CA ALA A 359 10.06 -12.63 17.52
C ALA A 359 8.58 -12.30 17.81
N LYS A 360 8.08 -11.17 17.29
CA LYS A 360 6.67 -10.76 17.40
C LYS A 360 5.77 -11.50 16.39
N ASP A 361 6.25 -11.69 15.17
CA ASP A 361 5.57 -12.43 14.10
C ASP A 361 6.57 -13.31 13.34
N VAL A 362 6.56 -14.60 13.63
CA VAL A 362 7.48 -15.59 13.06
C VAL A 362 7.38 -15.66 11.54
N SER A 363 6.22 -15.31 10.95
CA SER A 363 6.04 -15.36 9.51
C SER A 363 6.95 -14.39 8.74
N LEU A 364 7.44 -13.33 9.40
CA LEU A 364 8.31 -12.32 8.80
C LEU A 364 9.70 -12.85 8.42
N ILE A 365 10.10 -14.01 8.96
CA ILE A 365 11.39 -14.63 8.64
C ILE A 365 11.55 -14.91 7.14
N GLU A 366 10.47 -15.11 6.37
CA GLU A 366 10.57 -15.31 4.91
C GLU A 366 11.21 -14.13 4.18
N TYR A 367 11.14 -12.93 4.75
CA TYR A 367 11.65 -11.69 4.18
C TYR A 367 13.03 -11.29 4.72
N ALA A 368 13.57 -12.02 5.70
CA ALA A 368 14.87 -11.76 6.31
C ALA A 368 16.03 -12.11 5.37
N SER A 369 17.25 -11.66 5.70
CA SER A 369 18.45 -12.10 4.98
C SER A 369 18.62 -13.62 5.08
N LYS A 370 19.25 -14.22 4.06
CA LYS A 370 19.48 -15.67 4.00
C LYS A 370 20.21 -16.17 5.24
N GLU A 371 21.22 -15.41 5.68
CA GLU A 371 22.06 -15.68 6.84
C GLU A 371 21.24 -15.68 8.13
N LEU A 372 20.34 -14.71 8.30
CA LEU A 372 19.48 -14.64 9.49
C LEU A 372 18.44 -15.76 9.49
N GLN A 373 17.86 -16.10 8.32
CA GLN A 373 16.92 -17.23 8.21
C GLN A 373 17.60 -18.53 8.65
N LEU A 374 18.81 -18.79 8.13
CA LEU A 374 19.60 -19.96 8.52
C LEU A 374 19.91 -19.93 10.01
N ALA A 375 20.50 -18.86 10.55
CA ALA A 375 20.85 -18.76 11.97
C ALA A 375 19.67 -19.03 12.92
N LEU A 376 18.49 -18.47 12.62
CA LEU A 376 17.27 -18.72 13.40
C LEU A 376 16.78 -20.17 13.27
N LEU A 377 16.86 -20.77 12.07
CA LEU A 377 16.57 -22.20 11.90
C LEU A 377 17.50 -23.09 12.72
N GLN A 378 18.80 -22.79 12.78
CA GLN A 378 19.75 -23.56 13.61
C GLN A 378 19.37 -23.46 15.09
N GLN A 379 18.92 -22.28 15.52
CA GLN A 379 18.51 -22.04 16.90
C GLN A 379 17.22 -22.78 17.28
N ASN A 380 16.21 -22.83 16.40
CA ASN A 380 14.96 -23.54 16.66
C ASN A 380 14.26 -23.94 15.35
N TYR A 381 14.64 -25.10 14.82
CA TYR A 381 14.13 -25.61 13.55
C TYR A 381 12.59 -25.67 13.51
N ASN A 382 11.96 -26.22 14.56
CA ASN A 382 10.51 -26.44 14.60
C ASN A 382 9.70 -25.15 14.58
N LYS A 383 10.23 -24.07 15.18
CA LYS A 383 9.59 -22.76 15.18
C LYS A 383 9.64 -22.10 13.80
N TYR A 384 10.75 -22.24 13.07
CA TYR A 384 11.03 -21.42 11.88
C TYR A 384 10.89 -22.14 10.53
N ALA A 385 11.01 -23.47 10.48
CA ALA A 385 11.07 -24.26 9.23
C ALA A 385 9.91 -24.02 8.26
N LEU A 386 8.73 -23.67 8.77
CA LEU A 386 7.55 -23.46 7.95
C LEU A 386 7.43 -22.05 7.39
N TYR A 387 8.16 -21.10 7.96
CA TYR A 387 8.08 -19.69 7.62
C TYR A 387 9.29 -19.18 6.86
N VAL A 388 10.39 -19.95 6.79
CA VAL A 388 11.51 -19.56 5.93
C VAL A 388 11.13 -19.56 4.46
N SER A 389 11.89 -18.78 3.70
CA SER A 389 11.72 -18.61 2.26
C SER A 389 11.77 -19.96 1.52
N LYS A 390 11.14 -20.03 0.35
CA LYS A 390 11.14 -21.25 -0.48
C LYS A 390 12.55 -21.71 -0.84
N GLU A 391 13.47 -20.77 -1.07
CA GLU A 391 14.88 -21.05 -1.36
C GLU A 391 15.54 -21.79 -0.18
N ILE A 392 15.35 -21.31 1.05
CA ILE A 392 15.86 -21.97 2.24
C ILE A 392 15.18 -23.32 2.47
N LYS A 393 13.86 -23.43 2.23
CA LYS A 393 13.13 -24.71 2.36
C LYS A 393 13.69 -25.81 1.47
N SER A 394 14.14 -25.49 0.25
CA SER A 394 14.81 -26.47 -0.62
C SER A 394 16.17 -26.93 -0.09
N THR A 395 16.88 -26.09 0.66
CA THR A 395 18.18 -26.41 1.28
C THR A 395 18.01 -27.08 2.67
N CYS A 396 16.87 -26.87 3.35
CA CYS A 396 16.59 -27.41 4.69
C CYS A 396 16.53 -28.94 4.79
N ASN A 397 16.30 -29.66 3.69
CA ASN A 397 16.36 -31.14 3.71
C ASN A 397 17.76 -31.65 4.09
N GLU A 398 18.81 -30.91 3.73
CA GLU A 398 20.20 -31.21 4.11
C GLU A 398 20.47 -30.83 5.57
N TYR A 399 19.92 -29.71 6.04
CA TYR A 399 20.07 -29.24 7.42
C TYR A 399 19.35 -30.14 8.45
N GLN A 400 18.19 -30.68 8.07
CA GLN A 400 17.48 -31.69 8.86
C GLN A 400 18.31 -32.97 8.99
N THR A 401 18.99 -33.37 7.91
CA THR A 401 19.92 -34.51 7.91
C THR A 401 21.16 -34.25 8.79
N GLN A 402 21.58 -32.99 8.95
CA GLN A 402 22.74 -32.58 9.75
C GLN A 402 22.42 -32.45 11.25
N LEU A 403 21.27 -31.87 11.61
CA LEU A 403 20.74 -31.89 13.00
C LEU A 403 20.47 -33.32 13.49
N GLU A 404 20.06 -34.23 12.58
CA GLU A 404 19.92 -35.66 12.86
C GLU A 404 21.27 -36.34 13.18
N ARG A 405 22.40 -35.83 12.65
CA ARG A 405 23.75 -36.31 13.00
C ARG A 405 24.28 -35.70 14.31
N GLU A 406 24.05 -34.41 14.54
CA GLU A 406 24.53 -33.72 15.75
C GLU A 406 23.73 -34.13 17.01
N SER A 407 22.45 -34.45 16.87
CA SER A 407 21.66 -35.05 17.95
C SER A 407 22.16 -36.46 18.31
N GLN A 408 22.65 -37.26 17.36
CA GLN A 408 23.28 -38.56 17.65
C GLN A 408 24.59 -38.42 18.46
N GLU A 409 25.35 -37.32 18.29
CA GLU A 409 26.59 -37.08 19.03
C GLU A 409 26.34 -36.61 20.48
N THR A 410 25.24 -35.91 20.75
CA THR A 410 24.91 -35.40 22.11
C THR A 410 24.47 -36.51 23.08
N TYR A 411 23.93 -37.63 22.56
CA TYR A 411 23.57 -38.80 23.36
C TYR A 411 24.73 -39.77 23.63
N GLN A 412 25.97 -39.50 23.17
CA GLN A 412 27.11 -40.39 23.40
C GLN A 412 27.70 -40.33 24.83
N GLN A 413 27.43 -39.28 25.60
CA GLN A 413 28.01 -39.17 26.95
C GLN A 413 27.47 -40.19 27.97
N PRO A 414 26.17 -40.58 27.97
CA PRO A 414 25.69 -41.68 28.81
C PRO A 414 25.91 -43.08 28.21
N LEU A 415 26.09 -43.19 26.88
CA LEU A 415 26.24 -44.48 26.20
C LEU A 415 27.59 -45.15 26.49
N ASN A 416 28.63 -44.38 26.83
CA ASN A 416 29.97 -44.91 27.05
C ASN A 416 30.12 -45.82 28.28
N GLU A 417 29.15 -45.80 29.21
CA GLU A 417 29.16 -46.60 30.44
C GLU A 417 28.30 -47.88 30.37
N LEU A 418 27.56 -48.09 29.27
CA LEU A 418 26.67 -49.25 29.08
C LEU A 418 27.38 -50.39 28.30
N SER A 419 27.04 -51.65 28.61
CA SER A 419 27.55 -52.81 27.89
C SER A 419 27.06 -52.84 26.43
N HIS A 420 27.78 -53.57 25.56
CA HIS A 420 27.51 -53.59 24.11
C HIS A 420 26.09 -54.07 23.75
N ALA A 421 25.50 -54.94 24.57
CA ALA A 421 24.12 -55.42 24.43
C ALA A 421 23.10 -54.38 24.90
N GLU A 422 23.40 -53.63 25.97
CA GLU A 422 22.55 -52.54 26.48
C GLU A 422 22.55 -51.33 25.53
N ARG A 423 23.68 -51.02 24.88
CA ARG A 423 23.74 -50.02 23.80
C ARG A 423 22.85 -50.40 22.62
N GLY A 424 22.93 -51.65 22.17
CA GLY A 424 22.12 -52.12 21.03
C GLY A 424 20.62 -52.07 21.31
N ILE A 425 20.20 -52.35 22.55
CA ILE A 425 18.80 -52.26 22.98
C ILE A 425 18.35 -50.79 23.10
N LEU A 426 19.20 -49.92 23.65
CA LEU A 426 18.88 -48.51 23.85
C LEU A 426 18.89 -47.71 22.53
N GLU A 427 19.86 -47.95 21.64
CA GLU A 427 19.93 -47.37 20.29
C GLU A 427 18.72 -47.80 19.45
N TYR A 428 18.31 -49.07 19.55
CA TYR A 428 17.10 -49.57 18.90
C TYR A 428 15.82 -48.95 19.51
N SER A 429 15.78 -48.74 20.83
CA SER A 429 14.66 -48.11 21.52
C SER A 429 14.50 -46.63 21.15
N ILE A 430 15.61 -45.87 21.09
CA ILE A 430 15.61 -44.44 20.74
C ILE A 430 15.26 -44.23 19.25
N ASP A 431 15.79 -45.05 18.35
CA ASP A 431 15.46 -45.01 16.91
C ASP A 431 14.00 -45.44 16.65
N MET A 432 13.49 -46.45 17.38
CA MET A 432 12.07 -46.82 17.37
C MET A 432 11.18 -45.69 17.87
N GLU A 433 11.53 -45.05 18.99
CA GLU A 433 10.79 -43.94 19.55
C GLU A 433 10.73 -42.77 18.56
N GLN A 434 11.87 -42.32 18.02
CA GLN A 434 11.92 -41.21 17.05
C GLN A 434 11.14 -41.50 15.75
N ARG A 435 11.19 -42.74 15.23
CA ARG A 435 10.39 -43.16 14.07
C ARG A 435 8.91 -43.24 14.39
N HIS A 436 8.53 -43.76 15.56
CA HIS A 436 7.17 -43.78 16.06
C HIS A 436 6.62 -42.35 16.18
N TYR A 437 7.40 -41.41 16.71
CA TYR A 437 7.02 -40.00 16.87
C TYR A 437 6.87 -39.26 15.53
N LYS A 438 7.78 -39.45 14.57
CA LYS A 438 7.65 -38.90 13.20
C LYS A 438 6.42 -39.45 12.48
N ALA A 439 6.12 -40.74 12.63
CA ALA A 439 4.92 -41.36 12.09
C ALA A 439 3.64 -40.79 12.73
N LYS A 440 3.64 -40.60 14.06
CA LYS A 440 2.52 -40.06 14.86
C LYS A 440 2.22 -38.59 14.53
N SER A 441 3.24 -37.74 14.41
CA SER A 441 3.12 -36.33 13.99
C SER A 441 2.55 -36.21 12.57
N LYS A 442 3.01 -37.08 11.65
CA LYS A 442 2.49 -37.15 10.27
C LYS A 442 1.05 -37.66 10.24
N GLN A 443 0.71 -38.66 11.05
CA GLN A 443 -0.63 -39.24 11.16
C GLN A 443 -1.64 -38.21 11.69
N ILE A 444 -1.32 -37.44 12.72
CA ILE A 444 -2.23 -36.43 13.30
C ILE A 444 -2.46 -35.25 12.34
N ALA A 445 -1.42 -34.84 11.61
CA ALA A 445 -1.55 -33.85 10.53
C ALA A 445 -2.40 -34.37 9.35
N ILE A 446 -2.49 -35.68 9.16
CA ILE A 446 -3.34 -36.35 8.16
C ILE A 446 -4.78 -36.51 8.69
N GLU A 447 -4.97 -36.91 9.94
CA GLU A 447 -6.29 -37.11 10.59
C GLU A 447 -7.10 -35.81 10.69
N ARG A 448 -6.43 -34.66 10.77
CA ARG A 448 -7.08 -33.35 10.77
C ARG A 448 -7.38 -32.81 9.36
N LYS A 449 -6.94 -33.47 8.27
CA LYS A 449 -7.39 -33.03 6.93
C LYS A 449 -8.91 -33.15 6.89
N THR A 450 -9.61 -32.02 7.01
CA THR A 450 -10.93 -31.88 6.40
C THR A 450 -10.72 -32.22 4.94
N SER A 451 -11.27 -33.36 4.53
CA SER A 451 -11.37 -33.82 3.15
C SER A 451 -11.60 -32.64 2.21
N GLY A 452 -10.86 -32.65 1.10
CA GLY A 452 -10.72 -31.52 0.17
C GLY A 452 -12.04 -30.89 -0.26
N ASN A 453 -12.51 -29.91 0.50
CA ASN A 453 -13.47 -28.94 0.01
C ASN A 453 -12.68 -27.92 -0.80
N PHE A 454 -12.84 -28.01 -2.12
CA PHE A 454 -12.32 -27.12 -3.16
C PHE A 454 -12.72 -25.62 -3.01
N LEU A 455 -13.26 -25.23 -1.86
CA LEU A 455 -13.82 -23.91 -1.53
C LEU A 455 -13.39 -23.41 -0.13
N LEU A 456 -12.15 -23.68 0.30
CA LEU A 456 -11.61 -22.98 1.48
C LEU A 456 -11.10 -21.59 1.06
N SER A 457 -11.57 -20.54 1.74
CA SER A 457 -11.00 -19.19 1.62
C SER A 457 -9.54 -19.18 2.10
N GLN A 458 -8.68 -18.33 1.54
CA GLN A 458 -7.27 -18.19 1.92
C GLN A 458 -7.03 -18.05 3.45
N GLU A 459 -7.93 -17.39 4.17
CA GLU A 459 -7.89 -17.25 5.64
C GLU A 459 -8.12 -18.58 6.38
N ALA A 460 -8.89 -19.50 5.80
CA ALA A 460 -9.12 -20.83 6.37
C ALA A 460 -7.88 -21.72 6.22
N GLU A 461 -7.19 -21.62 5.09
CA GLU A 461 -5.90 -22.31 4.86
C GLU A 461 -4.83 -21.80 5.84
N GLN A 462 -4.77 -20.49 6.06
CA GLN A 462 -3.86 -19.89 7.04
C GLN A 462 -4.16 -20.33 8.48
N LYS A 463 -5.45 -20.39 8.87
CA LYS A 463 -5.85 -20.89 10.18
C LYS A 463 -5.48 -22.37 10.36
N GLU A 464 -5.73 -23.20 9.36
CA GLU A 464 -5.37 -24.62 9.39
C GLU A 464 -3.85 -24.83 9.46
N ALA A 465 -3.07 -24.07 8.69
CA ALA A 465 -1.62 -24.09 8.77
C ALA A 465 -1.14 -23.73 10.19
N LYS A 466 -1.66 -22.64 10.77
CA LYS A 466 -1.30 -22.21 12.14
C LYS A 466 -1.55 -23.31 13.17
N ILE A 467 -2.67 -24.03 13.06
CA ILE A 467 -3.00 -25.09 14.00
C ILE A 467 -2.11 -26.32 13.82
N ASN A 468 -1.88 -26.76 12.57
CA ASN A 468 -0.98 -27.88 12.30
C ASN A 468 0.45 -27.61 12.76
N ASN A 469 0.89 -26.35 12.72
CA ASN A 469 2.23 -25.95 13.17
C ASN A 469 2.33 -25.98 14.69
N ALA A 470 1.31 -25.43 15.39
CA ALA A 470 1.24 -25.50 16.83
C ALA A 470 1.21 -26.95 17.32
N LEU A 471 0.50 -27.85 16.63
CA LEU A 471 0.54 -29.30 16.91
C LEU A 471 1.95 -29.87 16.76
N ARG A 472 2.63 -29.63 15.63
CA ARG A 472 4.00 -30.14 15.40
C ARG A 472 5.00 -29.64 16.45
N ALA A 473 4.97 -28.35 16.76
CA ALA A 473 5.84 -27.75 17.76
C ALA A 473 5.54 -28.32 19.16
N LEU A 474 4.25 -28.44 19.52
CA LEU A 474 3.81 -29.01 20.79
C LEU A 474 4.31 -30.45 20.96
N TYR A 475 4.15 -31.32 19.96
CA TYR A 475 4.65 -32.68 20.03
C TYR A 475 6.17 -32.75 20.10
N SER A 476 6.87 -31.85 19.41
CA SER A 476 8.32 -31.77 19.55
C SER A 476 8.71 -31.45 21.00
N TYR A 477 8.08 -30.45 21.62
CA TYR A 477 8.41 -30.07 22.99
C TYR A 477 8.05 -31.16 24.01
N LEU A 478 6.93 -31.86 23.80
CA LEU A 478 6.57 -33.05 24.58
C LEU A 478 7.63 -34.15 24.44
N SER A 479 8.12 -34.41 23.22
CA SER A 479 9.13 -35.44 22.97
C SER A 479 10.52 -35.11 23.53
N THR A 480 10.85 -33.83 23.67
CA THR A 480 12.13 -33.38 24.26
C THR A 480 12.05 -33.16 25.76
N GLY A 481 10.89 -33.44 26.40
CA GLY A 481 10.67 -33.18 27.83
C GLY A 481 10.60 -31.69 28.21
N ASP A 482 10.49 -30.79 27.23
CA ASP A 482 10.45 -29.33 27.44
C ASP A 482 9.02 -28.88 27.79
N GLN A 483 8.65 -29.14 29.04
CA GLN A 483 7.29 -28.90 29.57
C GLN A 483 6.87 -27.42 29.49
N ASP A 484 7.82 -26.49 29.65
CA ASP A 484 7.54 -25.05 29.63
C ASP A 484 7.16 -24.56 28.24
N ASN A 485 7.89 -24.96 27.21
CA ASN A 485 7.55 -24.61 25.83
C ASN A 485 6.36 -25.41 25.32
N ALA A 486 6.20 -26.67 25.72
CA ALA A 486 5.01 -27.47 25.43
C ALA A 486 3.75 -26.78 25.95
N LYS A 487 3.76 -26.29 27.20
CA LYS A 487 2.64 -25.56 27.80
C LYS A 487 2.29 -24.28 27.04
N LYS A 488 3.31 -23.47 26.69
CA LYS A 488 3.10 -22.25 25.90
C LYS A 488 2.53 -22.54 24.51
N THR A 489 3.07 -23.53 23.81
CA THR A 489 2.58 -23.91 22.48
C THR A 489 1.18 -24.53 22.54
N PHE A 490 0.83 -25.22 23.63
CA PHE A 490 -0.53 -25.70 23.85
C PHE A 490 -1.54 -24.56 23.99
N GLU A 491 -1.19 -23.48 24.70
CA GLU A 491 -2.03 -22.29 24.76
C GLU A 491 -2.20 -21.63 23.38
N GLU A 492 -1.15 -21.60 22.56
CA GLU A 492 -1.22 -21.11 21.19
C GLU A 492 -2.12 -21.98 20.32
N LEU A 493 -2.05 -23.29 20.47
CA LEU A 493 -2.94 -24.25 19.83
C LEU A 493 -4.40 -24.01 20.25
N CYS A 494 -4.68 -23.82 21.54
CA CYS A 494 -6.00 -23.48 22.05
C CYS A 494 -6.53 -22.19 21.43
N ARG A 495 -5.71 -21.14 21.35
CA ARG A 495 -6.07 -19.85 20.75
C ARG A 495 -6.37 -20.01 19.26
N ALA A 496 -5.50 -20.69 18.52
CA ALA A 496 -5.67 -20.90 17.08
C ALA A 496 -6.93 -21.72 16.78
N CYS A 497 -7.19 -22.78 17.54
CA CYS A 497 -8.41 -23.58 17.41
C CYS A 497 -9.68 -22.77 17.73
N CYS A 498 -9.66 -21.98 18.80
CA CYS A 498 -10.83 -21.23 19.27
C CYS A 498 -11.06 -19.88 18.56
N GLU A 499 -10.16 -19.45 17.68
CA GLU A 499 -10.27 -18.18 16.95
C GLU A 499 -11.51 -18.15 16.02
N ARG A 500 -12.39 -17.16 16.20
CA ARG A 500 -13.55 -16.95 15.33
C ARG A 500 -13.14 -16.29 14.01
N ARG A 501 -13.70 -16.74 12.89
CA ARG A 501 -13.46 -16.15 11.56
C ARG A 501 -14.12 -14.77 11.40
N PHE A 502 -15.25 -14.54 12.08
CA PHE A 502 -15.95 -13.27 12.07
C PHE A 502 -16.35 -12.91 13.51
N TYR A 503 -16.00 -11.72 13.97
CA TYR A 503 -16.50 -11.15 15.22
C TYR A 503 -16.70 -9.64 15.02
N LEU A 504 -17.96 -9.21 14.97
CA LEU A 504 -18.35 -7.79 14.91
C LEU A 504 -18.84 -7.27 16.28
N GLY A 505 -18.69 -8.11 17.32
CA GLY A 505 -19.04 -7.88 18.72
C GLY A 505 -18.89 -9.18 19.52
N GLY A 506 -18.47 -9.08 20.79
CA GLY A 506 -18.24 -10.22 21.69
C GLY A 506 -16.81 -10.79 21.63
N ASP A 507 -16.64 -11.98 22.23
CA ASP A 507 -15.33 -12.64 22.39
C ASP A 507 -14.68 -13.07 21.06
N LYS A 508 -13.39 -12.73 20.89
CA LYS A 508 -12.55 -13.12 19.72
C LYS A 508 -12.35 -14.64 19.66
N TYR A 509 -12.21 -15.27 20.83
CA TYR A 509 -12.01 -16.71 20.96
C TYR A 509 -13.26 -17.38 21.53
N SER A 510 -13.64 -18.55 21.00
CA SER A 510 -14.79 -19.31 21.46
C SER A 510 -14.58 -20.80 21.27
N THR A 511 -14.99 -21.59 22.27
CA THR A 511 -14.95 -23.05 22.22
C THR A 511 -16.04 -23.66 21.33
N HIS A 512 -16.96 -22.85 20.80
CA HIS A 512 -18.07 -23.32 19.96
C HIS A 512 -17.71 -23.47 18.47
N VAL A 513 -16.50 -23.09 18.06
CA VAL A 513 -16.04 -23.23 16.66
C VAL A 513 -15.59 -24.67 16.37
N GLN A 514 -15.71 -25.12 15.12
CA GLN A 514 -15.41 -26.51 14.72
C GLN A 514 -13.99 -26.95 15.09
N SER A 515 -12.98 -26.10 14.88
CA SER A 515 -11.60 -26.41 15.24
C SER A 515 -11.38 -26.56 16.76
N ALA A 516 -12.20 -25.91 17.58
CA ALA A 516 -12.16 -26.07 19.04
C ALA A 516 -12.84 -27.37 19.49
N LYS A 517 -13.97 -27.75 18.87
CA LYS A 517 -14.61 -29.04 19.09
C LYS A 517 -13.66 -30.20 18.77
N TRP A 518 -12.99 -30.13 17.62
CA TRP A 518 -11.94 -31.09 17.26
C TRP A 518 -10.84 -31.17 18.32
N LEU A 519 -10.36 -30.01 18.82
CA LEU A 519 -9.30 -29.99 19.84
C LEU A 519 -9.77 -30.67 21.13
N ILE A 520 -10.99 -30.39 21.56
CA ILE A 520 -11.59 -31.01 22.76
C ILE A 520 -11.76 -32.52 22.57
N GLU A 521 -12.28 -32.96 21.43
CA GLU A 521 -12.41 -34.40 21.08
C GLU A 521 -11.05 -35.09 21.02
N ARG A 522 -10.02 -34.40 20.52
CA ARG A 522 -8.64 -34.89 20.47
C ARG A 522 -8.04 -35.04 21.86
N ILE A 523 -8.23 -34.06 22.74
CA ILE A 523 -7.80 -34.14 24.15
C ILE A 523 -8.57 -35.24 24.89
N ASN A 524 -9.81 -35.54 24.50
CA ASN A 524 -10.65 -36.56 25.14
C ASN A 524 -10.39 -37.99 24.64
N ALA A 525 -9.61 -38.16 23.57
CA ALA A 525 -9.37 -39.46 22.97
C ALA A 525 -8.59 -40.39 23.90
N TYR A 526 -8.99 -41.67 23.93
CA TYR A 526 -8.34 -42.72 24.73
C TYR A 526 -7.14 -43.32 23.99
N ASP A 527 -6.23 -42.46 23.57
CA ASP A 527 -4.97 -42.84 22.96
C ASP A 527 -3.81 -42.07 23.61
N GLU A 528 -2.59 -42.48 23.30
CA GLU A 528 -1.35 -41.93 23.87
C GLU A 528 -1.27 -40.42 23.73
N THR A 529 -1.65 -39.89 22.56
CA THR A 529 -1.71 -38.44 22.30
C THR A 529 -2.73 -37.70 23.18
N GLY A 530 -3.93 -38.27 23.37
CA GLY A 530 -4.92 -37.71 24.26
C GLY A 530 -4.42 -37.70 25.71
N ASN A 531 -3.70 -38.76 26.12
CA ASN A 531 -3.03 -38.81 27.42
C ASN A 531 -1.97 -37.72 27.55
N ASP A 532 -1.10 -37.52 26.55
CA ASP A 532 -0.06 -36.48 26.58
C ASP A 532 -0.66 -35.08 26.81
N PHE A 533 -1.77 -34.78 26.14
CA PHE A 533 -2.48 -33.51 26.29
C PHE A 533 -3.16 -33.36 27.65
N ARG A 534 -3.75 -34.43 28.19
CA ARG A 534 -4.34 -34.44 29.53
C ARG A 534 -3.28 -34.25 30.61
N THR A 535 -2.14 -34.94 30.49
CA THR A 535 -1.00 -34.81 31.40
C THR A 535 -0.47 -33.38 31.40
N LEU A 536 -0.29 -32.76 30.22
CA LEU A 536 0.16 -31.37 30.10
C LEU A 536 -0.83 -30.37 30.75
N LEU A 537 -2.13 -30.69 30.71
CA LEU A 537 -3.18 -29.87 31.33
C LEU A 537 -3.39 -30.16 32.83
N GLY A 538 -2.71 -31.16 33.38
CA GLY A 538 -2.94 -31.65 34.74
C GLY A 538 -4.38 -32.13 34.93
N ILE A 539 -4.93 -32.84 33.94
CA ILE A 539 -6.28 -33.42 33.99
C ILE A 539 -6.12 -34.89 34.38
N GLU A 540 -6.57 -35.24 35.58
CA GLU A 540 -6.45 -36.59 36.13
C GLU A 540 -7.61 -37.51 35.70
N ASN A 541 -8.80 -36.94 35.50
CA ASN A 541 -9.99 -37.67 35.07
C ASN A 541 -10.33 -37.34 33.61
N ASN A 542 -10.60 -38.35 32.77
CA ASN A 542 -11.00 -38.14 31.37
C ASN A 542 -12.48 -37.70 31.24
N GLU A 543 -12.90 -36.77 32.09
CA GLU A 543 -14.23 -36.18 32.05
C GLU A 543 -14.25 -35.00 31.07
N LEU A 544 -15.13 -35.10 30.07
CA LEU A 544 -15.29 -34.08 29.04
C LEU A 544 -15.60 -32.68 29.62
N HIS A 545 -16.23 -32.60 30.80
CA HIS A 545 -16.50 -31.34 31.47
C HIS A 545 -15.22 -30.65 31.97
N GLU A 546 -14.26 -31.41 32.51
CA GLU A 546 -12.99 -30.89 33.02
C GLU A 546 -12.10 -30.36 31.88
N ILE A 547 -12.03 -31.11 30.77
CA ILE A 547 -11.33 -30.70 29.54
C ILE A 547 -11.93 -29.39 28.99
N ASN A 548 -13.26 -29.32 28.91
CA ASN A 548 -13.95 -28.11 28.45
C ASN A 548 -13.67 -26.90 29.34
N ASN A 549 -13.62 -27.08 30.65
CA ASN A 549 -13.34 -25.99 31.60
C ASN A 549 -11.90 -25.50 31.46
N LYS A 550 -10.90 -26.40 31.40
CA LYS A 550 -9.49 -26.02 31.20
C LYS A 550 -9.25 -25.25 29.92
N VAL A 551 -9.82 -25.73 28.80
CA VAL A 551 -9.75 -25.02 27.53
C VAL A 551 -10.45 -23.66 27.67
N ARG A 552 -11.67 -23.61 28.21
CA ARG A 552 -12.43 -22.37 28.42
C ARG A 552 -11.68 -21.36 29.30
N ASP A 553 -10.96 -21.80 30.32
CA ASP A 553 -10.19 -20.91 31.21
C ASP A 553 -9.03 -20.22 30.48
N ILE A 554 -8.29 -20.98 29.65
CA ILE A 554 -7.18 -20.46 28.83
C ILE A 554 -7.66 -19.33 27.91
N ILE A 555 -8.78 -19.54 27.21
CA ILE A 555 -9.33 -18.50 26.32
C ILE A 555 -10.13 -17.41 27.03
N SER A 556 -10.79 -17.70 28.16
CA SER A 556 -11.49 -16.68 28.95
C SER A 556 -10.50 -15.69 29.56
N GLY A 557 -9.35 -16.15 30.05
CA GLY A 557 -8.25 -15.27 30.48
C GLY A 557 -7.77 -14.35 29.35
N LYS A 558 -7.69 -14.87 28.11
CA LYS A 558 -7.27 -14.07 26.95
C LYS A 558 -8.34 -13.11 26.46
N ASN A 559 -9.62 -13.52 26.48
CA ASN A 559 -10.76 -12.65 26.18
C ASN A 559 -10.88 -11.53 27.23
N ARG A 560 -10.64 -11.81 28.52
CA ARG A 560 -10.59 -10.79 29.59
C ARG A 560 -9.46 -9.79 29.38
N ASN A 561 -8.26 -10.24 29.01
CA ASN A 561 -7.15 -9.33 28.66
C ASN A 561 -7.49 -8.44 27.44
N ASN A 562 -8.14 -9.02 26.42
CA ASN A 562 -8.59 -8.25 25.26
C ASN A 562 -9.75 -7.29 25.60
N ALA A 563 -10.64 -7.67 26.50
CA ALA A 563 -11.74 -6.85 26.99
C ALA A 563 -11.24 -5.72 27.90
N TYR A 564 -10.24 -5.95 28.75
CA TYR A 564 -9.61 -4.90 29.56
C TYR A 564 -8.95 -3.83 28.68
N HIS A 565 -8.26 -4.25 27.61
CA HIS A 565 -7.75 -3.31 26.61
C HIS A 565 -8.86 -2.55 25.87
N SER A 566 -9.99 -3.20 25.56
CA SER A 566 -11.12 -2.53 24.91
C SER A 566 -11.93 -1.60 25.83
N ILE A 567 -12.00 -1.91 27.13
CA ILE A 567 -12.59 -1.06 28.17
C ILE A 567 -11.72 0.17 28.40
N SER A 568 -10.40 0.01 28.57
CA SER A 568 -9.46 1.14 28.67
C SER A 568 -9.49 2.05 27.44
N PHE A 569 -9.86 1.50 26.28
CA PHE A 569 -10.04 2.26 25.05
C PHE A 569 -11.41 2.97 25.04
N LYS A 570 -12.49 2.31 25.47
CA LYS A 570 -13.81 2.93 25.63
C LYS A 570 -13.82 4.05 26.67
N GLU A 571 -13.13 3.87 27.79
CA GLU A 571 -12.99 4.88 28.86
C GLU A 571 -12.22 6.08 28.32
N ARG A 572 -11.05 5.88 27.69
CA ARG A 572 -10.31 6.97 27.03
C ARG A 572 -11.12 7.68 25.93
N TYR A 573 -11.94 6.93 25.19
CA TYR A 573 -12.81 7.48 24.16
C TYR A 573 -14.02 8.24 24.73
N GLN A 574 -14.53 7.82 25.90
CA GLN A 574 -15.60 8.51 26.62
C GLN A 574 -15.08 9.75 27.33
N GLU A 575 -13.90 9.70 27.95
CA GLU A 575 -13.21 10.87 28.51
C GLU A 575 -12.96 11.94 27.43
N GLN A 576 -12.40 11.55 26.27
CA GLN A 576 -12.20 12.49 25.15
C GLN A 576 -13.50 13.08 24.58
N ASN A 577 -14.61 12.35 24.66
CA ASN A 577 -15.92 12.87 24.21
C ASN A 577 -16.61 13.72 25.29
N THR A 578 -16.29 13.50 26.57
CA THR A 578 -16.79 14.31 27.69
C THR A 578 -16.05 15.64 27.75
N GLU A 579 -14.72 15.64 27.59
CA GLU A 579 -13.92 16.86 27.42
C GLU A 579 -14.37 17.69 26.20
N LYS A 580 -14.68 17.04 25.06
CA LYS A 580 -15.23 17.74 23.88
C LYS A 580 -16.61 18.37 24.12
N ARG A 581 -17.44 17.76 24.96
CA ARG A 581 -18.76 18.32 25.34
C ARG A 581 -18.63 19.48 26.30
N GLU A 582 -17.74 19.40 27.29
CA GLU A 582 -17.48 20.50 28.22
C GLU A 582 -16.88 21.71 27.49
N VAL A 583 -15.96 21.48 26.54
CA VAL A 583 -15.44 22.54 25.67
C VAL A 583 -16.54 23.15 24.81
N GLN A 584 -17.45 22.36 24.20
CA GLN A 584 -18.59 22.90 23.43
C GLN A 584 -19.57 23.73 24.27
N ILE A 585 -19.83 23.33 25.52
CA ILE A 585 -20.71 24.08 26.43
C ILE A 585 -20.05 25.41 26.85
N LEU A 586 -18.73 25.40 27.09
CA LEU A 586 -17.96 26.62 27.34
C LEU A 586 -17.96 27.56 26.13
N THR A 587 -17.79 27.03 24.90
CA THR A 587 -17.81 27.86 23.69
C THR A 587 -19.19 28.47 23.43
N GLN A 588 -20.28 27.73 23.67
CA GLN A 588 -21.65 28.25 23.51
C GLN A 588 -21.98 29.36 24.52
N HIS A 589 -21.57 29.22 25.79
CA HIS A 589 -21.75 30.30 26.78
C HIS A 589 -20.92 31.55 26.46
N THR A 590 -19.77 31.39 25.80
CA THR A 590 -18.91 32.52 25.40
C THR A 590 -19.50 33.26 24.19
N GLU A 591 -20.14 32.54 23.26
CA GLU A 591 -20.84 33.09 22.09
C GLU A 591 -22.15 33.81 22.46
N GLU A 592 -22.92 33.31 23.42
CA GLU A 592 -24.13 34.01 23.93
C GLU A 592 -23.76 35.29 24.70
N SER A 593 -22.67 35.26 25.47
CA SER A 593 -22.17 36.43 26.20
C SER A 593 -21.66 37.53 25.25
N THR A 594 -21.04 37.16 24.13
CA THR A 594 -20.53 38.13 23.13
C THR A 594 -21.64 38.69 22.23
N HIS A 595 -22.71 37.92 21.96
CA HIS A 595 -23.88 38.44 21.25
C HIS A 595 -24.70 39.44 22.08
N THR A 596 -24.72 39.29 23.40
CA THR A 596 -25.40 40.21 24.32
C THR A 596 -24.64 41.53 24.50
N LEU A 597 -23.30 41.51 24.42
CA LEU A 597 -22.47 42.72 24.47
C LEU A 597 -22.49 43.53 23.15
N ASN A 598 -22.55 42.87 22.00
CA ASN A 598 -22.61 43.58 20.70
C ASN A 598 -23.99 44.18 20.39
N SER A 599 -25.06 43.76 21.08
CA SER A 599 -26.40 44.34 20.93
C SER A 599 -26.64 45.57 21.83
N GLN A 600 -25.72 45.89 22.75
CA GLN A 600 -25.78 47.09 23.60
C GLN A 600 -24.89 48.26 23.14
N CYS A 601 -24.09 48.09 22.08
CA CYS A 601 -23.24 49.16 21.50
C CYS A 601 -23.78 49.77 20.19
N LEU A 602 -25.05 49.52 19.86
CA LEU A 602 -25.78 50.20 18.77
C LEU A 602 -27.05 50.85 19.35
N VAL A 603 -26.87 51.86 20.18
CA VAL A 603 -27.83 52.95 20.47
C VAL A 603 -27.05 54.25 20.58
#